data_AF-A0A844FN65-F1
#
_entry.id   AF-A0A844FN65-F1
#
_cell.length_a   1.000
_cell.length_b   1.000
_cell.length_c   1.000
_cell.angle_alpha   90.00
_cell.angle_beta   90.00
_cell.angle_gamma   90.00
#
_symmetry.space_group_name_H-M   'P 1'
#
loop_
_entity.id
_entity.type
_entity.pdbx_description
1 polymer ?
#
loop_
_entity_poly.entity_id
_entity_poly.type
_entity_poly.pdbx_seq_one_letter_code
_entity_poly.pdbx_strand_id
1 'polypeptide(L)'
;MNTIFNPWFTSKHVNNETTIQSARKIEQLLDPSYDCLKQLSGNNLTSIRQINDTYIQYNLQHQSQIPVLSDSQIKQTEYLLAGDAGERLVDNEVRQLASPNKIILNNVLLPYQYGQYDTFHDNQIDNLLITETGIYCIEVKTRTIKGKLFDLSQLGPDIGNQLAFHKEAILETLQPGISIKPKMIKTIIVIVNRLGVDNFRLINNSDLENAGAKATTIKYLNLMISNESEHALFTPSQIGQINLRIRNSCLPDRRTYSDNVCFIHNPDLFQRINLALKWRVLAEQIVSYHVKLNDIALTGLNNKQQDFFWLIIGRLYDQKDRELTLIRKDLRKAAGYRGKDNSKLDKSLYSLVAFMRTTGLFQKVNYESGKLTIKAKRSKIYLFNYSNDYFTHWDYQIFRQLSTNTAKTLFRTFTQYSDAGSYQTSFQELRYLLGISPLDRNSDVVKRKIESALRQLSPFFSDLRYKVTKKGKSNQISEIEFYFSPMRFN
;
A
#
# COMPACT_ATOMS: atom_id res chain seq x y z
N MET A 1 -9.85 24.84 -0.96
CA MET A 1 -9.01 24.03 -0.07
C MET A 1 -8.95 22.65 -0.69
N ASN A 2 -8.01 22.45 -1.61
CA ASN A 2 -7.94 21.22 -2.39
C ASN A 2 -7.42 20.09 -1.51
N THR A 3 -8.09 18.94 -1.56
CA THR A 3 -7.65 17.67 -0.98
C THR A 3 -6.23 17.37 -1.46
N ILE A 4 -5.24 17.68 -0.62
CA ILE A 4 -3.81 17.52 -0.94
C ILE A 4 -3.45 16.04 -1.02
N PHE A 5 -4.25 15.18 -0.38
CA PHE A 5 -4.03 13.76 -0.29
C PHE A 5 -5.17 13.02 -0.98
N ASN A 6 -4.80 12.21 -1.98
CA ASN A 6 -5.73 11.23 -2.54
C ASN A 6 -6.08 10.21 -1.44
N PRO A 7 -7.33 9.76 -1.34
CA PRO A 7 -7.70 8.73 -0.37
C PRO A 7 -6.91 7.44 -0.64
N TRP A 8 -6.44 6.79 0.43
CA TRP A 8 -5.70 5.52 0.37
C TRP A 8 -6.61 4.30 0.57
N PHE A 9 -7.92 4.52 0.74
CA PHE A 9 -8.95 3.50 0.71
C PHE A 9 -10.29 4.10 0.25
N THR A 10 -11.26 3.26 -0.12
CA THR A 10 -12.65 3.65 -0.37
C THR A 10 -13.60 2.63 0.25
N SER A 11 -14.77 3.09 0.73
CA SER A 11 -15.82 2.23 1.28
C SER A 11 -17.07 2.17 0.38
N LYS A 12 -17.01 2.77 -0.82
CA LYS A 12 -18.16 2.84 -1.73
C LYS A 12 -18.37 1.51 -2.44
N HIS A 13 -19.50 0.86 -2.16
CA HIS A 13 -19.94 -0.39 -2.81
C HIS A 13 -18.87 -1.50 -2.79
N VAL A 14 -18.28 -1.73 -1.62
CA VAL A 14 -17.19 -2.71 -1.46
C VAL A 14 -17.74 -4.03 -0.90
N ASN A 15 -17.45 -5.13 -1.61
CA ASN A 15 -17.77 -6.49 -1.17
C ASN A 15 -16.61 -7.13 -0.37
N ASN A 16 -16.85 -8.31 0.20
CA ASN A 16 -15.86 -9.00 1.04
C ASN A 16 -14.59 -9.35 0.25
N GLU A 17 -14.74 -9.92 -0.94
CA GLU A 17 -13.63 -10.33 -1.79
C GLU A 17 -12.69 -9.17 -2.13
N THR A 18 -13.24 -8.01 -2.49
CA THR A 18 -12.45 -6.80 -2.77
C THR A 18 -11.66 -6.35 -1.55
N THR A 19 -12.27 -6.43 -0.36
CA THR A 19 -11.58 -6.09 0.90
C THR A 19 -10.43 -7.05 1.16
N ILE A 20 -10.68 -8.36 1.08
CA ILE A 20 -9.69 -9.42 1.28
C ILE A 20 -8.51 -9.27 0.31
N GLN A 21 -8.81 -9.19 -1.00
CA GLN A 21 -7.78 -9.11 -2.04
C GLN A 21 -6.93 -7.85 -1.92
N SER A 22 -7.56 -6.69 -1.69
CA SER A 22 -6.83 -5.42 -1.58
C SER A 22 -6.01 -5.35 -0.29
N ALA A 23 -6.53 -5.83 0.85
CA ALA A 23 -5.80 -5.86 2.12
C ALA A 23 -4.60 -6.81 2.04
N ARG A 24 -4.82 -8.06 1.60
CA ARG A 24 -3.77 -9.07 1.44
C ARG A 24 -2.65 -8.58 0.52
N LYS A 25 -2.99 -7.87 -0.56
CA LYS A 25 -2.00 -7.29 -1.48
C LYS A 25 -1.11 -6.25 -0.81
N ILE A 26 -1.66 -5.40 0.06
CA ILE A 26 -0.87 -4.40 0.80
C ILE A 26 0.05 -5.10 1.81
N GLU A 27 -0.50 -6.03 2.60
CA GLU A 27 0.28 -6.76 3.60
C GLU A 27 1.43 -7.54 2.95
N GLN A 28 1.19 -8.27 1.85
CA GLN A 28 2.23 -8.99 1.12
C GLN A 28 3.30 -8.09 0.49
N LEU A 29 2.90 -6.87 0.10
CA LEU A 29 3.84 -5.92 -0.49
C LEU A 29 4.80 -5.35 0.54
N LEU A 30 4.35 -5.18 1.78
CA LEU A 30 5.12 -4.58 2.88
C LEU A 30 5.80 -5.64 3.76
N ASP A 31 5.23 -6.84 3.82
CA ASP A 31 5.81 -8.05 4.42
C ASP A 31 5.78 -9.19 3.39
N PRO A 32 6.88 -9.41 2.64
CA PRO A 32 6.98 -10.51 1.67
C PRO A 32 6.81 -11.91 2.28
N SER A 33 6.91 -12.05 3.60
CA SER A 33 6.67 -13.31 4.31
C SER A 33 5.23 -13.47 4.78
N TYR A 34 4.31 -12.58 4.39
CA TYR A 34 2.89 -12.66 4.69
C TYR A 34 2.22 -13.85 3.98
N ASP A 35 2.03 -14.93 4.73
CA ASP A 35 1.44 -16.19 4.28
C ASP A 35 0.04 -16.43 4.86
N CYS A 36 -0.52 -17.61 4.58
CA CYS A 36 -1.85 -17.98 5.07
C CYS A 36 -1.94 -18.00 6.61
N LEU A 37 -0.87 -18.42 7.30
CA LEU A 37 -0.86 -18.49 8.76
C LEU A 37 -0.81 -17.09 9.39
N LYS A 38 -0.03 -16.18 8.82
CA LYS A 38 -0.05 -14.76 9.21
C LYS A 38 -1.40 -14.12 8.95
N GLN A 39 -2.01 -14.42 7.80
CA GLN A 39 -3.35 -13.93 7.45
C GLN A 39 -4.44 -14.44 8.41
N LEU A 40 -4.31 -15.68 8.90
CA LEU A 40 -5.21 -16.27 9.90
C LEU A 40 -5.03 -15.63 11.30
N SER A 41 -3.82 -15.15 11.59
CA SER A 41 -3.41 -14.71 12.92
C SER A 41 -4.18 -13.50 13.47
N GLY A 42 -3.99 -13.22 14.76
CA GLY A 42 -4.48 -12.00 15.41
C GLY A 42 -3.83 -10.71 14.90
N ASN A 43 -2.67 -10.80 14.25
CA ASN A 43 -1.87 -9.67 13.77
C ASN A 43 -1.86 -9.59 12.23
N ASN A 44 -2.94 -10.06 11.59
CA ASN A 44 -3.05 -10.18 10.14
C ASN A 44 -3.17 -8.85 9.40
N LEU A 45 -3.15 -7.71 10.10
CA LEU A 45 -3.30 -6.38 9.52
C LEU A 45 -2.19 -5.41 9.98
N THR A 46 -1.01 -5.95 10.27
CA THR A 46 0.08 -5.19 10.91
C THR A 46 0.54 -4.00 10.07
N SER A 47 0.78 -4.22 8.77
CA SER A 47 1.27 -3.14 7.89
C SER A 47 0.21 -2.07 7.64
N ILE A 48 -1.05 -2.45 7.43
CA ILE A 48 -2.15 -1.51 7.26
C ILE A 48 -2.41 -0.70 8.54
N ARG A 49 -2.32 -1.31 9.72
CA ARG A 49 -2.40 -0.58 11.00
C ARG A 49 -1.30 0.46 11.12
N GLN A 50 -0.06 0.10 10.79
CA GLN A 50 1.07 1.04 10.79
C GLN A 50 0.83 2.25 9.87
N ILE A 51 0.30 2.02 8.67
CA ILE A 51 -0.08 3.10 7.73
C ILE A 51 -1.15 4.00 8.35
N ASN A 52 -2.22 3.41 8.88
CA ASN A 52 -3.32 4.16 9.47
C ASN A 52 -2.85 5.00 10.66
N ASP A 53 -2.07 4.42 11.56
CA ASP A 53 -1.52 5.09 12.73
C ASP A 53 -0.61 6.25 12.34
N THR A 54 0.22 6.07 11.32
CA THR A 54 1.06 7.13 10.75
C THR A 54 0.21 8.32 10.27
N TYR A 55 -0.90 8.06 9.59
CA TYR A 55 -1.81 9.12 9.14
C TYR A 55 -2.58 9.78 10.29
N ILE A 56 -2.97 9.02 11.31
CA ILE A 56 -3.56 9.57 12.55
C ILE A 56 -2.57 10.54 13.20
N GLN A 57 -1.32 10.11 13.40
CA GLN A 57 -0.28 10.97 14.01
C GLN A 57 -0.05 12.24 13.20
N TYR A 58 0.01 12.13 11.88
CA TYR A 58 0.20 13.31 11.01
C TYR A 58 -0.99 14.27 11.09
N ASN A 59 -2.22 13.76 11.09
CA ASN A 59 -3.42 14.58 11.24
C ASN A 59 -3.44 15.33 12.58
N LEU A 60 -3.07 14.66 13.68
CA LEU A 60 -2.96 15.26 15.00
C LEU A 60 -1.92 16.38 15.03
N GLN A 61 -0.74 16.15 14.47
CA GLN A 61 0.36 17.10 14.50
C GLN A 61 0.11 18.34 13.61
N HIS A 62 -0.58 18.18 12.49
CA HIS A 62 -0.67 19.21 11.45
C HIS A 62 -2.09 19.69 11.13
N GLN A 63 -3.11 19.30 11.93
CA GLN A 63 -4.52 19.61 11.67
C GLN A 63 -4.94 19.27 10.24
N SER A 64 -4.38 18.19 9.71
CA SER A 64 -4.65 17.70 8.36
C SER A 64 -5.87 16.79 8.33
N GLN A 65 -6.37 16.50 7.13
CA GLN A 65 -7.57 15.67 6.92
C GLN A 65 -7.26 14.49 5.99
N ILE A 66 -6.17 13.78 6.24
CA ILE A 66 -5.92 12.50 5.56
C ILE A 66 -6.99 11.52 6.03
N PRO A 67 -7.71 10.81 5.12
CA PRO A 67 -8.66 9.79 5.53
C PRO A 67 -7.98 8.71 6.38
N VAL A 68 -8.62 8.29 7.46
CA VAL A 68 -8.16 7.22 8.36
C VAL A 68 -9.27 6.20 8.52
N LEU A 69 -8.91 4.94 8.71
CA LEU A 69 -9.86 3.86 8.96
C LEU A 69 -10.49 4.03 10.35
N SER A 70 -11.77 3.69 10.46
CA SER A 70 -12.43 3.49 11.76
C SER A 70 -12.03 2.15 12.39
N ASP A 71 -12.25 2.02 13.69
CA ASP A 71 -12.07 0.75 14.40
C ASP A 71 -12.96 -0.37 13.83
N SER A 72 -14.18 -0.02 13.37
CA SER A 72 -15.09 -0.97 12.72
C SER A 72 -14.53 -1.51 11.41
N GLN A 73 -13.97 -0.64 10.56
CA GLN A 73 -13.36 -1.00 9.28
C GLN A 73 -12.12 -1.89 9.46
N ILE A 74 -11.28 -1.55 10.44
CA ILE A 74 -10.11 -2.35 10.82
C ILE A 74 -10.56 -3.74 11.25
N LYS A 75 -11.47 -3.81 12.23
CA LYS A 75 -11.96 -5.08 12.78
C LYS A 75 -12.65 -5.95 11.73
N GLN A 76 -13.45 -5.35 10.86
CA GLN A 76 -14.09 -6.04 9.74
C GLN A 76 -13.06 -6.63 8.78
N THR A 77 -12.04 -5.86 8.41
CA THR A 77 -10.94 -6.33 7.53
C THR A 77 -10.18 -7.50 8.18
N GLU A 78 -9.88 -7.41 9.47
CA GLU A 78 -9.20 -8.49 10.21
C GLU A 78 -10.01 -9.79 10.22
N TYR A 79 -11.32 -9.70 10.40
CA TYR A 79 -12.21 -10.86 10.38
C TYR A 79 -12.33 -11.49 9.00
N LEU A 80 -12.48 -10.66 7.95
CA LEU A 80 -12.53 -11.15 6.58
C LEU A 80 -11.23 -11.85 6.18
N LEU A 81 -10.07 -11.27 6.51
CA LEU A 81 -8.77 -11.90 6.25
C LEU A 81 -8.62 -13.22 7.00
N ALA A 82 -8.99 -13.26 8.28
CA ALA A 82 -8.93 -14.49 9.07
C ALA A 82 -9.85 -15.57 8.49
N GLY A 83 -11.08 -15.19 8.11
CA GLY A 83 -12.06 -16.05 7.43
C GLY A 83 -11.50 -16.68 6.16
N ASP A 84 -11.06 -15.85 5.20
CA ASP A 84 -10.45 -16.31 3.93
C ASP A 84 -9.26 -17.27 4.19
N ALA A 85 -8.41 -16.96 5.17
CA ALA A 85 -7.30 -17.82 5.50
C ALA A 85 -7.76 -19.18 6.07
N GLY A 86 -8.78 -19.18 6.93
CA GLY A 86 -9.39 -20.40 7.46
C GLY A 86 -9.99 -21.26 6.34
N GLU A 87 -10.78 -20.65 5.45
CA GLU A 87 -11.37 -21.32 4.28
C GLU A 87 -10.30 -21.94 3.39
N ARG A 88 -9.22 -21.21 3.10
CA ARG A 88 -8.11 -21.72 2.28
C ARG A 88 -7.38 -22.90 2.92
N LEU A 89 -7.24 -22.92 4.24
CA LEU A 89 -6.65 -24.07 4.94
C LEU A 89 -7.56 -25.31 4.85
N VAL A 90 -8.87 -25.11 4.95
CA VAL A 90 -9.87 -26.16 4.77
C VAL A 90 -9.89 -26.68 3.34
N ASP A 91 -9.86 -25.79 2.34
CA ASP A 91 -9.76 -26.16 0.92
C ASP A 91 -8.49 -27.01 0.66
N ASN A 92 -7.35 -26.61 1.22
CA ASN A 92 -6.11 -27.37 1.13
C ASN A 92 -6.21 -28.78 1.74
N GLU A 93 -6.93 -28.95 2.85
CA GLU A 93 -7.15 -30.25 3.49
C GLU A 93 -8.09 -31.13 2.65
N VAL A 94 -9.19 -30.56 2.16
CA VAL A 94 -10.16 -31.26 1.29
C VAL A 94 -9.51 -31.69 -0.03
N ARG A 95 -8.60 -30.88 -0.58
CA ARG A 95 -7.79 -31.23 -1.77
C ARG A 95 -6.89 -32.45 -1.56
N GLN A 96 -6.58 -32.82 -0.31
CA GLN A 96 -5.77 -34.01 -0.01
C GLN A 96 -6.59 -35.31 0.09
N LEU A 97 -7.93 -35.24 0.09
CA LEU A 97 -8.79 -36.44 0.13
C LEU A 97 -8.49 -37.43 -1.01
N ALA A 98 -8.36 -38.72 -0.70
CA ALA A 98 -8.22 -39.79 -1.67
C ALA A 98 -9.57 -40.13 -2.35
N SER A 99 -10.04 -39.23 -3.21
CA SER A 99 -11.27 -39.41 -3.99
C SER A 99 -11.05 -38.89 -5.43
N PRO A 100 -10.94 -39.79 -6.43
CA PRO A 100 -10.51 -39.42 -7.78
C PRO A 100 -11.53 -38.54 -8.52
N ASN A 101 -12.82 -38.63 -8.17
CA ASN A 101 -13.92 -37.92 -8.82
C ASN A 101 -14.48 -36.76 -7.97
N LYS A 102 -13.73 -36.29 -6.95
CA LYS A 102 -14.21 -35.20 -6.09
C LYS A 102 -14.29 -33.87 -6.83
N ILE A 103 -15.29 -33.07 -6.49
CA ILE A 103 -15.46 -31.70 -6.97
C ILE A 103 -15.51 -30.78 -5.74
N ILE A 104 -14.72 -29.71 -5.78
CA ILE A 104 -14.64 -28.71 -4.72
C ILE A 104 -15.12 -27.37 -5.30
N LEU A 105 -16.09 -26.76 -4.63
CA LEU A 105 -16.67 -25.47 -4.98
C LEU A 105 -16.57 -24.55 -3.75
N ASN A 106 -15.99 -23.37 -3.91
CA ASN A 106 -15.78 -22.43 -2.79
C ASN A 106 -16.76 -21.25 -2.92
N ASN A 107 -17.24 -20.74 -1.79
CA ASN A 107 -18.13 -19.59 -1.70
C ASN A 107 -19.38 -19.73 -2.59
N VAL A 108 -20.04 -20.89 -2.48
CA VAL A 108 -21.21 -21.25 -3.28
C VAL A 108 -22.44 -20.54 -2.73
N LEU A 109 -23.01 -19.64 -3.53
CA LEU A 109 -24.19 -18.87 -3.16
C LEU A 109 -25.43 -19.42 -3.89
N LEU A 110 -26.35 -20.05 -3.16
CA LEU A 110 -27.55 -20.66 -3.73
C LEU A 110 -28.82 -19.88 -3.34
N PRO A 111 -29.82 -19.82 -4.22
CA PRO A 111 -31.13 -19.27 -3.88
C PRO A 111 -31.79 -20.14 -2.80
N TYR A 112 -32.30 -19.52 -1.74
CA TYR A 112 -33.11 -20.22 -0.74
C TYR A 112 -34.13 -19.28 -0.09
N GLN A 113 -35.37 -19.74 0.08
CA GLN A 113 -36.43 -18.95 0.71
C GLN A 113 -36.45 -19.20 2.24
N TYR A 114 -36.07 -18.21 3.03
CA TYR A 114 -36.06 -18.32 4.49
C TYR A 114 -37.45 -18.06 5.08
N GLY A 115 -38.43 -18.94 4.85
CA GLY A 115 -39.70 -18.99 5.61
C GLY A 115 -40.58 -17.71 5.68
N GLN A 116 -40.16 -16.58 5.11
CA GLN A 116 -40.91 -15.35 4.94
C GLN A 116 -41.13 -15.12 3.45
N TYR A 117 -42.38 -14.83 3.09
CA TYR A 117 -42.85 -14.76 1.71
C TYR A 117 -42.06 -13.75 0.86
N ASP A 118 -41.76 -14.16 -0.39
CA ASP A 118 -41.31 -13.34 -1.53
C ASP A 118 -39.93 -12.67 -1.50
N THR A 119 -39.00 -13.11 -0.65
CA THR A 119 -37.57 -12.76 -0.82
C THR A 119 -36.69 -14.00 -0.83
N PHE A 120 -36.09 -14.31 -1.99
CA PHE A 120 -34.97 -15.25 -2.05
C PHE A 120 -33.79 -14.59 -1.36
N HIS A 121 -33.35 -15.14 -0.24
CA HIS A 121 -32.07 -14.78 0.35
C HIS A 121 -31.00 -15.69 -0.23
N ASP A 122 -29.77 -15.20 -0.18
CA ASP A 122 -28.62 -15.86 -0.75
C ASP A 122 -27.92 -16.68 0.35
N ASN A 123 -27.95 -18.00 0.21
CA ASN A 123 -27.35 -18.91 1.18
C ASN A 123 -25.93 -19.27 0.74
N GLN A 124 -24.92 -18.76 1.47
CA GLN A 124 -23.52 -18.97 1.16
C GLN A 124 -22.98 -20.19 1.89
N ILE A 125 -22.39 -21.11 1.14
CA ILE A 125 -21.65 -22.27 1.65
C ILE A 125 -20.17 -22.01 1.38
N ASP A 126 -19.35 -21.95 2.44
CA ASP A 126 -17.92 -21.65 2.33
C ASP A 126 -17.20 -22.65 1.42
N ASN A 127 -17.38 -23.95 1.69
CA ASN A 127 -16.77 -25.03 0.94
C ASN A 127 -17.80 -26.15 0.68
N LEU A 128 -18.13 -26.39 -0.58
CA LEU A 128 -19.02 -27.46 -1.00
C LEU A 128 -18.20 -28.55 -1.73
N LEU A 129 -18.17 -29.73 -1.12
CA LEU A 129 -17.46 -30.89 -1.64
C LEU A 129 -18.46 -31.94 -2.13
N ILE A 130 -18.32 -32.38 -3.37
CA ILE A 130 -19.11 -33.47 -3.96
C ILE A 130 -18.17 -34.64 -4.21
N THR A 131 -18.51 -35.82 -3.70
CA THR A 131 -17.71 -37.04 -3.87
C THR A 131 -18.61 -38.24 -4.15
N GLU A 132 -18.01 -39.41 -4.36
CA GLU A 132 -18.74 -40.68 -4.45
C GLU A 132 -19.54 -40.98 -3.17
N THR A 133 -19.11 -40.52 -1.98
CA THR A 133 -19.72 -40.87 -0.69
C THR A 133 -20.75 -39.86 -0.18
N GLY A 134 -20.90 -38.71 -0.82
CA GLY A 134 -21.80 -37.67 -0.35
C GLY A 134 -21.55 -36.28 -0.92
N ILE A 135 -22.48 -35.38 -0.62
CA ILE A 135 -22.33 -33.93 -0.77
C ILE A 135 -22.08 -33.36 0.63
N TYR A 136 -20.98 -32.63 0.81
CA TYR A 136 -20.55 -32.09 2.09
C TYR A 136 -20.56 -30.56 2.04
N CYS A 137 -21.48 -29.96 2.79
CA CYS A 137 -21.52 -28.53 3.05
C CYS A 137 -20.60 -28.24 4.24
N ILE A 138 -19.44 -27.66 3.98
CA ILE A 138 -18.42 -27.39 4.98
C ILE A 138 -18.44 -25.89 5.29
N GLU A 139 -18.80 -25.56 6.53
CA GLU A 139 -18.81 -24.22 7.10
C GLU A 139 -17.54 -24.01 7.94
N VAL A 140 -16.86 -22.88 7.79
CA VAL A 140 -15.58 -22.61 8.43
C VAL A 140 -15.71 -21.51 9.47
N LYS A 141 -15.40 -21.82 10.72
CA LYS A 141 -15.39 -20.83 11.80
C LYS A 141 -13.99 -20.65 12.37
N THR A 142 -13.42 -19.47 12.13
CA THR A 142 -12.11 -19.09 12.67
C THR A 142 -12.28 -18.50 14.08
N ARG A 143 -11.50 -19.00 15.04
CA ARG A 143 -11.61 -18.63 16.47
C ARG A 143 -10.23 -18.52 17.11
N THR A 144 -10.07 -17.60 18.05
CA THR A 144 -8.84 -17.51 18.85
C THR A 144 -8.94 -18.47 20.03
N ILE A 145 -8.19 -19.58 20.00
CA ILE A 145 -8.27 -20.63 21.01
C ILE A 145 -6.92 -20.73 21.72
N LYS A 146 -6.87 -20.26 22.98
CA LYS A 146 -5.65 -20.25 23.81
C LYS A 146 -5.45 -21.54 24.62
N GLY A 147 -6.48 -22.36 24.77
CA GLY A 147 -6.48 -23.58 25.57
C GLY A 147 -6.59 -24.86 24.73
N LYS A 148 -6.81 -26.00 25.42
CA LYS A 148 -6.99 -27.31 24.78
C LYS A 148 -8.44 -27.64 24.43
N LEU A 149 -9.38 -26.75 24.72
CA LEU A 149 -10.82 -26.96 24.54
C LEU A 149 -11.43 -25.76 23.81
N PHE A 150 -12.36 -26.04 22.91
CA PHE A 150 -13.26 -25.05 22.34
C PHE A 150 -14.71 -25.51 22.54
N ASP A 151 -15.51 -24.65 23.17
CA ASP A 151 -16.91 -24.90 23.46
C ASP A 151 -17.77 -24.44 22.29
N LEU A 152 -18.44 -25.40 21.64
CA LEU A 152 -19.24 -25.15 20.44
C LEU A 152 -20.49 -24.31 20.73
N SER A 153 -20.94 -24.24 21.99
CA SER A 153 -22.05 -23.35 22.38
C SER A 153 -21.72 -21.87 22.13
N GLN A 154 -20.43 -21.51 22.02
CA GLN A 154 -19.98 -20.16 21.69
C GLN A 154 -20.25 -19.74 20.23
N LEU A 155 -20.68 -20.66 19.36
CA LEU A 155 -21.04 -20.33 17.97
C LEU A 155 -22.37 -19.58 17.85
N GLY A 156 -23.17 -19.55 18.93
CA GLY A 156 -24.47 -18.90 18.97
C GLY A 156 -25.60 -19.79 18.42
N PRO A 157 -26.87 -19.45 18.72
CA PRO A 157 -28.01 -20.31 18.39
C PRO A 157 -28.30 -20.39 16.89
N ASP A 158 -27.98 -19.34 16.12
CA ASP A 158 -28.32 -19.25 14.70
C ASP A 158 -27.50 -20.17 13.81
N ILE A 159 -26.41 -20.74 14.32
CA ILE A 159 -25.56 -21.66 13.55
C ILE A 159 -26.36 -22.88 13.09
N GLY A 160 -27.21 -23.46 13.94
CA GLY A 160 -28.04 -24.61 13.57
C GLY A 160 -28.96 -24.31 12.38
N ASN A 161 -29.58 -23.12 12.40
CA ASN A 161 -30.43 -22.65 11.30
C ASN A 161 -29.62 -22.47 10.01
N GLN A 162 -28.46 -21.81 10.09
CA GLN A 162 -27.56 -21.62 8.94
C GLN A 162 -27.23 -22.96 8.26
N LEU A 163 -26.83 -23.96 9.04
CA LEU A 163 -26.47 -25.30 8.54
C LEU A 163 -27.66 -26.06 7.95
N ALA A 164 -28.85 -25.93 8.53
CA ALA A 164 -30.06 -26.49 7.99
C ALA A 164 -30.39 -25.86 6.62
N PHE A 165 -30.25 -24.54 6.49
CA PHE A 165 -30.48 -23.85 5.23
C PHE A 165 -29.49 -24.25 4.13
N HIS A 166 -28.21 -24.51 4.44
CA HIS A 166 -27.25 -25.09 3.47
C HIS A 166 -27.76 -26.39 2.87
N LYS A 167 -28.27 -27.27 3.72
CA LYS A 167 -28.79 -28.57 3.29
C LYS A 167 -30.04 -28.40 2.41
N GLU A 168 -30.99 -27.59 2.84
CA GLU A 168 -32.23 -27.37 2.11
C GLU A 168 -32.00 -26.64 0.78
N ALA A 169 -31.11 -25.65 0.72
CA ALA A 169 -30.74 -24.97 -0.52
C ALA A 169 -30.16 -25.92 -1.57
N ILE A 170 -29.37 -26.91 -1.15
CA ILE A 170 -28.84 -27.96 -2.05
C ILE A 170 -29.98 -28.87 -2.54
N LEU A 171 -30.90 -29.28 -1.66
CA LEU A 171 -32.06 -30.09 -2.05
C LEU A 171 -32.92 -29.37 -3.09
N GLU A 172 -33.26 -28.11 -2.81
CA GLU A 172 -34.07 -27.27 -3.70
C GLU A 172 -33.37 -27.03 -5.04
N THR A 173 -32.07 -26.75 -5.03
CA THR A 173 -31.28 -26.53 -6.26
C THR A 173 -31.26 -27.77 -7.17
N LEU A 174 -31.18 -28.96 -6.57
CA LEU A 174 -31.07 -30.21 -7.30
C LEU A 174 -32.43 -30.71 -7.79
N GLN A 175 -33.52 -30.44 -7.06
CA GLN A 175 -34.87 -30.82 -7.48
C GLN A 175 -35.51 -29.78 -8.43
N PRO A 176 -36.47 -30.18 -9.30
CA PRO A 176 -36.91 -31.55 -9.59
C PRO A 176 -35.96 -32.35 -10.52
N GLY A 177 -34.75 -31.88 -10.83
CA GLY A 177 -33.86 -32.49 -11.84
C GLY A 177 -33.06 -33.73 -11.40
N ILE A 178 -32.56 -33.73 -10.17
CA ILE A 178 -31.72 -34.80 -9.61
C ILE A 178 -32.30 -35.19 -8.25
N SER A 179 -32.91 -36.37 -8.18
CA SER A 179 -33.49 -36.89 -6.93
C SER A 179 -32.40 -37.42 -6.01
N ILE A 180 -32.20 -36.75 -4.87
CA ILE A 180 -31.27 -37.15 -3.83
C ILE A 180 -31.98 -37.25 -2.47
N LYS A 181 -31.53 -38.18 -1.62
CA LYS A 181 -32.07 -38.33 -0.26
C LYS A 181 -31.39 -37.32 0.67
N PRO A 182 -32.11 -36.65 1.60
CA PRO A 182 -31.50 -35.68 2.52
C PRO A 182 -30.28 -36.19 3.29
N LYS A 183 -30.21 -37.49 3.60
CA LYS A 183 -29.07 -38.11 4.30
C LYS A 183 -27.75 -38.14 3.51
N MET A 184 -27.81 -37.91 2.19
CA MET A 184 -26.66 -37.84 1.28
C MET A 184 -25.97 -36.47 1.32
N ILE A 185 -26.64 -35.47 1.89
CA ILE A 185 -26.06 -34.16 2.17
C ILE A 185 -25.63 -34.14 3.64
N LYS A 186 -24.35 -33.88 3.87
CA LYS A 186 -23.73 -33.80 5.18
C LYS A 186 -23.34 -32.36 5.43
N THR A 187 -23.59 -31.88 6.64
CA THR A 187 -23.14 -30.55 7.04
C THR A 187 -22.04 -30.69 8.08
N ILE A 188 -20.90 -30.06 7.82
CA ILE A 188 -19.71 -30.10 8.67
C ILE A 188 -19.34 -28.68 9.04
N ILE A 189 -19.10 -28.43 10.33
CA ILE A 189 -18.43 -27.22 10.80
C ILE A 189 -16.97 -27.56 11.08
N VAL A 190 -16.07 -26.77 10.52
CA VAL A 190 -14.64 -26.84 10.82
C VAL A 190 -14.25 -25.65 11.66
N ILE A 191 -13.76 -25.92 12.87
CA ILE A 191 -13.19 -24.89 13.74
C ILE A 191 -11.70 -24.75 13.42
N VAL A 192 -11.29 -23.52 13.09
CA VAL A 192 -9.92 -23.18 12.75
C VAL A 192 -9.34 -22.25 13.81
N ASN A 193 -8.25 -22.65 14.46
CA ASN A 193 -7.60 -21.82 15.46
C ASN A 193 -6.77 -20.70 14.82
N ARG A 194 -7.08 -19.44 15.16
CA ARG A 194 -6.33 -18.26 14.71
C ARG A 194 -4.86 -18.27 15.13
N LEU A 195 -4.49 -19.05 16.14
CA LEU A 195 -3.09 -19.21 16.55
C LEU A 195 -2.30 -20.19 15.67
N GLY A 196 -2.92 -20.80 14.65
CA GLY A 196 -2.29 -21.77 13.75
C GLY A 196 -2.02 -23.14 14.37
N VAL A 197 -2.23 -23.29 15.68
CA VAL A 197 -2.05 -24.57 16.40
C VAL A 197 -3.36 -25.32 16.47
N ASP A 198 -3.44 -26.46 15.78
CA ASP A 198 -4.59 -27.38 15.83
C ASP A 198 -4.40 -28.45 16.93
N ASN A 199 -4.31 -28.00 18.18
CA ASN A 199 -4.16 -28.86 19.36
C ASN A 199 -5.22 -28.56 20.42
N PHE A 200 -6.48 -28.64 20.00
CA PHE A 200 -7.64 -28.48 20.88
C PHE A 200 -8.71 -29.53 20.56
N ARG A 201 -9.63 -29.75 21.49
CA ARG A 201 -10.79 -30.61 21.34
C ARG A 201 -12.07 -29.79 21.37
N LEU A 202 -13.07 -30.25 20.65
CA LEU A 202 -14.41 -29.67 20.64
C LEU A 202 -15.24 -30.29 21.76
N ILE A 203 -16.03 -29.48 22.44
CA ILE A 203 -16.97 -29.92 23.49
C ILE A 203 -18.36 -29.29 23.25
N ASN A 204 -19.38 -29.84 23.91
CA ASN A 204 -20.78 -29.39 23.86
C ASN A 204 -21.34 -29.34 22.43
N ASN A 205 -21.24 -30.45 21.70
CA ASN A 205 -21.67 -30.56 20.31
C ASN A 205 -23.15 -30.95 20.12
N SER A 206 -23.90 -31.20 21.21
CA SER A 206 -25.25 -31.76 21.15
C SER A 206 -26.22 -30.93 20.30
N ASP A 207 -26.14 -29.60 20.35
CA ASP A 207 -27.01 -28.72 19.54
C ASP A 207 -26.74 -28.86 18.04
N LEU A 208 -25.47 -29.03 17.66
CA LEU A 208 -25.09 -29.26 16.27
C LEU A 208 -25.52 -30.64 15.79
N GLU A 209 -25.36 -31.66 16.63
CA GLU A 209 -25.82 -33.03 16.33
C GLU A 209 -27.33 -33.08 16.15
N ASN A 210 -28.09 -32.38 17.00
CA ASN A 210 -29.54 -32.23 16.90
C ASN A 210 -29.94 -31.52 15.59
N ALA A 211 -29.15 -30.56 15.12
CA ALA A 211 -29.32 -29.91 13.82
C ALA A 211 -28.86 -30.78 12.63
N GLY A 212 -28.34 -31.99 12.88
CA GLY A 212 -27.87 -32.92 11.85
C GLY A 212 -26.50 -32.56 11.27
N ALA A 213 -25.71 -31.76 11.99
CA ALA A 213 -24.36 -31.36 11.59
C ALA A 213 -23.28 -32.01 12.48
N LYS A 214 -22.08 -32.13 11.93
CA LYS A 214 -20.88 -32.59 12.65
C LYS A 214 -19.89 -31.46 12.80
N ALA A 215 -19.15 -31.44 13.90
CA ALA A 215 -18.10 -30.46 14.13
C ALA A 215 -16.73 -31.16 14.19
N THR A 216 -15.72 -30.55 13.57
CA THR A 216 -14.36 -31.08 13.53
C THR A 216 -13.33 -29.96 13.53
N THR A 217 -12.06 -30.34 13.66
CA THR A 217 -10.92 -29.46 13.39
C THR A 217 -10.30 -29.82 12.04
N ILE A 218 -9.41 -28.97 11.51
CA ILE A 218 -8.76 -29.23 10.22
C ILE A 218 -8.05 -30.59 10.24
N LYS A 219 -7.31 -30.89 11.31
CA LYS A 219 -6.56 -32.14 11.48
C LYS A 219 -7.39 -33.41 11.29
N TYR A 220 -8.67 -33.38 11.64
CA TYR A 220 -9.55 -34.55 11.59
C TYR A 220 -10.58 -34.46 10.46
N LEU A 221 -10.57 -33.41 9.64
CA LEU A 221 -11.53 -33.22 8.56
C LEU A 221 -11.48 -34.34 7.52
N ASN A 222 -10.27 -34.66 7.04
CA ASN A 222 -10.08 -35.70 6.03
C ASN A 222 -10.57 -37.06 6.54
N LEU A 223 -10.14 -37.45 7.74
CA LEU A 223 -10.59 -38.68 8.40
C LEU A 223 -12.11 -38.73 8.59
N MET A 224 -12.71 -37.60 9.00
CA MET A 224 -14.16 -37.50 9.15
C MET A 224 -14.87 -37.77 7.83
N ILE A 225 -14.47 -37.11 6.74
CA ILE A 225 -15.11 -37.28 5.43
C ILE A 225 -14.92 -38.71 4.91
N SER A 226 -13.73 -39.28 5.05
CA SER A 226 -13.43 -40.65 4.60
C SER A 226 -14.20 -41.73 5.34
N ASN A 227 -14.54 -41.53 6.62
CA ASN A 227 -15.25 -42.53 7.43
C ASN A 227 -16.78 -42.46 7.30
N GLU A 228 -17.35 -41.54 6.52
CA GLU A 228 -18.80 -41.32 6.44
C GLU A 228 -19.57 -42.38 5.64
N SER A 229 -18.90 -43.16 4.79
CA SER A 229 -19.57 -44.23 4.04
C SER A 229 -18.60 -45.30 3.56
N GLU A 230 -18.92 -46.56 3.84
CA GLU A 230 -18.23 -47.73 3.29
C GLU A 230 -18.58 -48.00 1.82
N HIS A 231 -19.62 -47.33 1.28
CA HIS A 231 -20.15 -47.55 -0.06
C HIS A 231 -20.31 -46.24 -0.86
N ALA A 232 -20.07 -46.30 -2.17
CA ALA A 232 -20.33 -45.19 -3.08
C ALA A 232 -21.84 -44.94 -3.22
N LEU A 233 -22.25 -43.69 -3.01
CA LEU A 233 -23.62 -43.17 -3.15
C LEU A 233 -23.88 -42.54 -4.52
N PHE A 234 -22.85 -42.00 -5.17
CA PHE A 234 -22.94 -41.33 -6.46
C PHE A 234 -21.93 -41.90 -7.44
N THR A 235 -22.37 -42.17 -8.66
CA THR A 235 -21.47 -42.49 -9.78
C THR A 235 -20.71 -41.24 -10.27
N PRO A 236 -19.59 -41.39 -10.99
CA PRO A 236 -18.87 -40.26 -11.58
C PRO A 236 -19.75 -39.37 -12.48
N SER A 237 -20.68 -39.99 -13.23
CA SER A 237 -21.65 -39.25 -14.05
C SER A 237 -22.62 -38.42 -13.22
N GLN A 238 -23.12 -38.96 -12.11
CA GLN A 238 -24.01 -38.23 -11.19
C GLN A 238 -23.28 -37.06 -10.53
N ILE A 239 -22.02 -37.25 -10.12
CA ILE A 239 -21.19 -36.17 -9.56
C ILE A 239 -21.06 -35.02 -10.58
N GLY A 240 -20.79 -35.33 -11.85
CA GLY A 240 -20.73 -34.34 -12.93
C GLY A 240 -22.05 -33.58 -13.12
N GLN A 241 -23.19 -34.28 -13.10
CA GLN A 241 -24.52 -33.67 -13.22
C GLN A 241 -24.86 -32.75 -12.03
N ILE A 242 -24.55 -33.19 -10.81
CA ILE A 242 -24.75 -32.40 -9.58
C ILE A 242 -23.94 -31.11 -9.67
N ASN A 243 -22.64 -31.20 -9.99
CA ASN A 243 -21.79 -30.02 -10.12
C ASN A 243 -22.31 -29.04 -11.18
N LEU A 244 -22.72 -29.54 -12.35
CA LEU A 244 -23.26 -28.67 -13.40
C LEU A 244 -24.52 -27.95 -12.93
N ARG A 245 -25.44 -28.67 -12.27
CA ARG A 245 -26.67 -28.09 -11.74
C ARG A 245 -26.39 -27.00 -10.71
N ILE A 246 -25.50 -27.26 -9.76
CA ILE A 246 -25.11 -26.30 -8.72
C ILE A 246 -24.47 -25.05 -9.33
N ARG A 247 -23.52 -25.21 -10.26
CA ARG A 247 -22.87 -24.06 -10.93
C ARG A 247 -23.86 -23.20 -11.69
N ASN A 248 -24.84 -23.80 -12.36
CA ASN A 248 -25.87 -23.08 -13.11
C ASN A 248 -26.87 -22.34 -12.21
N SER A 249 -27.00 -22.76 -10.95
CA SER A 249 -27.87 -22.12 -9.95
C SER A 249 -27.14 -21.12 -9.05
N CYS A 250 -25.81 -21.01 -9.13
CA CYS A 250 -25.04 -20.09 -8.32
C CYS A 250 -25.40 -18.63 -8.63
N LEU A 251 -25.69 -17.87 -7.57
CA LEU A 251 -25.93 -16.44 -7.65
C LEU A 251 -24.60 -15.67 -7.57
N PRO A 252 -24.47 -14.51 -8.25
CA PRO A 252 -23.33 -13.63 -8.03
C PRO A 252 -23.43 -12.96 -6.65
N ASP A 253 -22.33 -12.93 -5.90
CA ASP A 253 -22.28 -12.16 -4.65
C ASP A 253 -22.25 -10.66 -4.94
N ARG A 254 -23.35 -9.98 -4.64
CA ARG A 254 -23.52 -8.54 -4.80
C ARG A 254 -23.57 -7.81 -3.45
N ARG A 255 -23.31 -8.50 -2.34
CA ARG A 255 -23.38 -7.90 -1.01
C ARG A 255 -22.26 -6.90 -0.84
N THR A 256 -22.62 -5.73 -0.31
CA THR A 256 -21.68 -4.68 0.04
C THR A 256 -21.96 -4.25 1.46
N TYR A 257 -20.93 -3.87 2.19
CA TYR A 257 -21.02 -3.60 3.62
C TYR A 257 -20.38 -2.24 3.91
N SER A 258 -20.96 -1.49 4.84
CA SER A 258 -20.51 -0.13 5.18
C SER A 258 -19.08 -0.09 5.73
N ASP A 259 -18.67 -1.14 6.43
CA ASP A 259 -17.33 -1.26 7.02
C ASP A 259 -16.31 -1.91 6.08
N ASN A 260 -16.73 -2.38 4.90
CA ASN A 260 -15.81 -2.93 3.92
C ASN A 260 -15.03 -1.80 3.23
N VAL A 261 -13.76 -2.08 2.96
CA VAL A 261 -12.83 -1.10 2.40
C VAL A 261 -12.00 -1.72 1.28
N CYS A 262 -11.85 -0.97 0.19
CA CYS A 262 -10.91 -1.29 -0.87
C CYS A 262 -9.67 -0.43 -0.69
N PHE A 263 -8.53 -1.07 -0.40
CA PHE A 263 -7.27 -0.38 -0.18
C PHE A 263 -6.63 0.07 -1.50
N ILE A 264 -6.18 1.31 -1.51
CA ILE A 264 -5.52 1.95 -2.64
C ILE A 264 -4.05 2.15 -2.26
N HIS A 265 -3.17 1.32 -2.83
CA HIS A 265 -1.75 1.41 -2.56
C HIS A 265 -1.19 2.76 -3.07
N ASN A 266 -0.67 3.58 -2.14
CA ASN A 266 0.07 4.81 -2.46
C ASN A 266 1.36 4.88 -1.60
N PRO A 267 2.45 4.22 -2.04
CA PRO A 267 3.69 4.17 -1.27
C PRO A 267 4.36 5.54 -1.17
N ASP A 268 4.22 6.33 -2.24
CA ASP A 268 4.79 7.67 -2.36
C ASP A 268 4.17 8.63 -1.31
N LEU A 269 2.86 8.50 -1.05
CA LEU A 269 2.20 9.26 0.02
C LEU A 269 2.68 8.82 1.41
N PHE A 270 2.67 7.52 1.69
CA PHE A 270 3.09 6.99 2.99
C PHE A 270 4.51 7.41 3.35
N GLN A 271 5.46 7.26 2.41
CA GLN A 271 6.85 7.68 2.60
C GLN A 271 6.94 9.19 2.88
N ARG A 272 6.21 10.03 2.13
CA ARG A 272 6.19 11.47 2.35
C ARG A 272 5.64 11.87 3.71
N ILE A 273 4.57 11.21 4.18
CA ILE A 273 4.03 11.47 5.52
C ILE A 273 5.04 11.07 6.60
N ASN A 274 5.69 9.92 6.46
CA ASN A 274 6.73 9.49 7.40
C ASN A 274 7.87 10.50 7.49
N LEU A 275 8.37 10.98 6.34
CA LEU A 275 9.41 12.02 6.30
C LEU A 275 8.93 13.34 6.93
N ALA A 276 7.68 13.72 6.68
CA ALA A 276 7.06 14.92 7.22
C ALA A 276 6.96 14.88 8.75
N LEU A 277 6.49 13.76 9.32
CA LEU A 277 6.49 13.51 10.76
C LEU A 277 7.90 13.58 11.34
N LYS A 278 8.84 12.88 10.70
CA LYS A 278 10.25 12.81 11.13
C LYS A 278 10.90 14.18 11.22
N TRP A 279 10.73 15.01 10.19
CA TRP A 279 11.32 16.35 10.15
C TRP A 279 10.42 17.43 10.76
N ARG A 280 9.24 17.06 11.28
CA ARG A 280 8.25 17.97 11.88
C ARG A 280 7.83 19.11 10.95
N VAL A 281 7.63 18.78 9.68
CA VAL A 281 7.18 19.71 8.64
C VAL A 281 5.93 19.21 7.94
N LEU A 282 5.23 20.08 7.22
CA LEU A 282 4.13 19.65 6.37
C LEU A 282 4.66 18.81 5.21
N ALA A 283 3.93 17.76 4.80
CA ALA A 283 4.31 16.86 3.71
C ALA A 283 4.50 17.56 2.35
N GLU A 284 3.93 18.74 2.19
CA GLU A 284 4.08 19.62 1.03
C GLU A 284 5.41 20.38 0.99
N GLN A 285 6.12 20.43 2.12
CA GLN A 285 7.47 20.98 2.24
C GLN A 285 8.54 19.93 1.93
N ILE A 286 8.16 18.65 1.90
CA ILE A 286 9.05 17.58 1.48
C ILE A 286 9.23 17.66 -0.05
N VAL A 287 10.44 17.96 -0.49
CA VAL A 287 10.82 17.89 -1.90
C VAL A 287 11.44 16.53 -2.14
N SER A 288 10.85 15.76 -3.05
CA SER A 288 11.28 14.40 -3.41
C SER A 288 11.52 14.32 -4.91
N TYR A 289 12.65 13.74 -5.32
CA TYR A 289 12.98 13.51 -6.73
C TYR A 289 14.10 12.51 -6.91
N HIS A 290 14.22 11.99 -8.13
CA HIS A 290 15.31 11.10 -8.51
C HIS A 290 16.65 11.85 -8.59
N VAL A 291 17.71 11.30 -7.99
CA VAL A 291 19.04 11.92 -7.83
C VAL A 291 19.69 12.42 -9.13
N LYS A 292 19.39 11.85 -10.31
CA LYS A 292 19.79 12.38 -11.62
C LYS A 292 19.42 13.85 -11.87
N LEU A 293 18.39 14.40 -11.19
CA LEU A 293 18.12 15.84 -11.27
C LEU A 293 19.21 16.68 -10.62
N ASN A 294 20.03 16.10 -9.74
CA ASN A 294 21.17 16.79 -9.16
C ASN A 294 22.27 17.08 -10.19
N ASP A 295 22.33 16.34 -11.29
CA ASP A 295 23.34 16.53 -12.35
C ASP A 295 23.07 17.77 -13.22
N ILE A 296 21.90 18.42 -13.05
CA ILE A 296 21.52 19.60 -13.82
C ILE A 296 22.16 20.85 -13.21
N ALA A 297 23.11 21.44 -13.93
CA ALA A 297 23.66 22.74 -13.61
C ALA A 297 22.58 23.83 -13.76
N LEU A 298 22.25 24.52 -12.66
CA LEU A 298 21.26 25.60 -12.63
C LEU A 298 21.86 26.95 -13.01
N THR A 299 22.80 26.94 -13.96
CA THR A 299 23.55 28.12 -14.42
C THR A 299 22.60 29.18 -14.96
N GLY A 300 22.81 30.43 -14.55
CA GLY A 300 21.96 31.56 -14.95
C GLY A 300 20.74 31.80 -14.06
N LEU A 301 20.35 30.84 -13.21
CA LEU A 301 19.29 31.08 -12.21
C LEU A 301 19.85 31.78 -10.98
N ASN A 302 19.17 32.81 -10.48
CA ASN A 302 19.48 33.41 -9.19
C ASN A 302 18.94 32.56 -8.01
N ASN A 303 19.31 32.93 -6.79
CA ASN A 303 18.95 32.20 -5.56
C ASN A 303 17.42 31.98 -5.41
N LYS A 304 16.61 33.00 -5.75
CA LYS A 304 15.15 32.92 -5.64
C LYS A 304 14.54 32.10 -6.79
N GLN A 305 15.12 32.15 -7.98
CA GLN A 305 14.69 31.28 -9.07
C GLN A 305 14.98 29.81 -8.79
N GLN A 306 16.09 29.49 -8.09
CA GLN A 306 16.34 28.12 -7.62
C GLN A 306 15.32 27.69 -6.54
N ASP A 307 14.88 28.60 -5.65
CA ASP A 307 13.78 28.31 -4.70
C ASP A 307 12.51 27.91 -5.44
N PHE A 308 12.12 28.67 -6.47
CA PHE A 308 10.95 28.33 -7.28
C PHE A 308 11.15 27.03 -8.06
N PHE A 309 12.31 26.82 -8.67
CA PHE A 309 12.63 25.61 -9.42
C PHE A 309 12.39 24.37 -8.56
N TRP A 310 13.03 24.27 -7.39
CA TRP A 310 12.89 23.06 -6.58
C TRP A 310 11.54 22.91 -5.91
N LEU A 311 10.85 24.01 -5.60
CA LEU A 311 9.45 23.93 -5.19
C LEU A 311 8.60 23.29 -6.29
N ILE A 312 8.77 23.73 -7.54
CA ILE A 312 8.06 23.18 -8.69
C ILE A 312 8.39 21.70 -8.88
N ILE A 313 9.67 21.32 -8.79
CA ILE A 313 10.09 19.91 -8.85
C ILE A 313 9.38 19.08 -7.77
N GLY A 314 9.35 19.57 -6.53
CA GLY A 314 8.60 18.91 -5.45
C GLY A 314 7.10 18.80 -5.70
N ARG A 315 6.49 19.77 -6.41
CA ARG A 315 5.06 19.71 -6.79
C ARG A 315 4.77 18.81 -7.98
N LEU A 316 5.78 18.48 -8.78
CA LEU A 316 5.66 17.48 -9.84
C LEU A 316 5.68 16.05 -9.30
N TYR A 317 6.05 15.87 -8.02
CA TYR A 317 6.05 14.57 -7.39
C TYR A 317 4.63 13.99 -7.26
N ASP A 318 4.50 12.70 -7.57
CA ASP A 318 3.23 11.95 -7.61
C ASP A 318 2.17 12.56 -8.57
N GLN A 319 2.60 13.34 -9.57
CA GLN A 319 1.71 13.83 -10.64
C GLN A 319 1.60 12.86 -11.82
N LYS A 320 2.43 11.81 -11.86
CA LYS A 320 2.50 10.83 -12.96
C LYS A 320 2.64 11.53 -14.31
N ASP A 321 1.68 11.34 -15.22
CA ASP A 321 1.63 11.96 -16.55
C ASP A 321 0.72 13.19 -16.62
N ARG A 322 0.13 13.61 -15.49
CA ARG A 322 -0.80 14.72 -15.42
C ARG A 322 -0.09 16.05 -15.64
N GLU A 323 -0.85 17.00 -16.18
CA GLU A 323 -0.40 18.38 -16.29
C GLU A 323 -0.57 19.09 -14.95
N LEU A 324 0.52 19.63 -14.42
CA LEU A 324 0.54 20.43 -13.19
C LEU A 324 0.20 21.88 -13.52
N THR A 325 -0.78 22.45 -12.82
CA THR A 325 -1.10 23.88 -12.89
C THR A 325 -0.90 24.52 -11.52
N LEU A 326 -0.04 25.53 -11.47
CA LEU A 326 0.29 26.30 -10.27
C LEU A 326 -0.09 27.77 -10.46
N ILE A 327 -0.69 28.38 -9.43
CA ILE A 327 -1.10 29.78 -9.47
C ILE A 327 -0.01 30.65 -8.84
N ARG A 328 0.29 31.81 -9.44
CA ARG A 328 1.30 32.78 -8.97
C ARG A 328 1.19 33.09 -7.48
N LYS A 329 -0.05 33.30 -7.00
CA LYS A 329 -0.33 33.60 -5.59
C LYS A 329 0.17 32.49 -4.66
N ASP A 330 -0.07 31.24 -5.04
CA ASP A 330 0.30 30.07 -4.25
C ASP A 330 1.81 29.81 -4.34
N LEU A 331 2.40 29.94 -5.53
CA LEU A 331 3.85 29.90 -5.72
C LEU A 331 4.56 30.95 -4.87
N ARG A 332 4.07 32.19 -4.87
CA ARG A 332 4.61 33.29 -4.06
C ARG A 332 4.61 32.93 -2.57
N LYS A 333 3.48 32.43 -2.07
CA LYS A 333 3.32 32.04 -0.66
C LYS A 333 4.24 30.88 -0.31
N ALA A 334 4.20 29.80 -1.11
CA ALA A 334 4.96 28.59 -0.88
C ALA A 334 6.47 28.84 -0.98
N ALA A 335 6.95 29.67 -1.92
CA ALA A 335 8.36 30.04 -2.04
C ALA A 335 8.80 31.12 -1.03
N GLY A 336 7.88 31.70 -0.25
CA GLY A 336 8.22 32.70 0.77
C GLY A 336 8.69 34.02 0.16
N TYR A 337 8.21 34.35 -1.04
CA TYR A 337 8.62 35.56 -1.76
C TYR A 337 7.97 36.80 -1.13
N ARG A 338 8.80 37.64 -0.49
CA ARG A 338 8.34 38.82 0.27
C ARG A 338 8.10 40.08 -0.59
N GLY A 339 8.67 40.15 -1.79
CA GLY A 339 8.63 41.38 -2.62
C GLY A 339 7.21 41.72 -3.10
N LYS A 340 6.70 42.92 -2.85
CA LYS A 340 5.27 43.28 -3.11
C LYS A 340 4.91 43.41 -4.60
N ASP A 341 5.91 43.60 -5.46
CA ASP A 341 5.74 43.83 -6.89
C ASP A 341 5.53 42.53 -7.68
N ASN A 342 4.33 42.35 -8.23
CA ASN A 342 4.00 41.19 -9.06
C ASN A 342 4.71 41.22 -10.41
N SER A 343 5.02 42.39 -10.97
CA SER A 343 5.73 42.48 -12.26
C SER A 343 7.16 41.92 -12.16
N LYS A 344 7.85 42.15 -11.04
CA LYS A 344 9.16 41.57 -10.75
C LYS A 344 9.08 40.06 -10.56
N LEU A 345 8.05 39.58 -9.87
CA LEU A 345 7.82 38.14 -9.72
C LEU A 345 7.54 37.49 -11.09
N ASP A 346 6.70 38.10 -11.91
CA ASP A 346 6.38 37.62 -13.25
C ASP A 346 7.63 37.55 -14.12
N LYS A 347 8.46 38.61 -14.15
CA LYS A 347 9.75 38.60 -14.87
C LYS A 347 10.67 37.47 -14.39
N SER A 348 10.73 37.24 -13.07
CA SER A 348 11.51 36.14 -12.50
C SER A 348 10.99 34.77 -12.93
N LEU A 349 9.66 34.59 -12.98
CA LEU A 349 9.01 33.35 -13.43
C LEU A 349 9.18 33.13 -14.94
N TYR A 350 9.09 34.17 -15.76
CA TYR A 350 9.37 34.07 -17.20
C TYR A 350 10.80 33.61 -17.48
N SER A 351 11.79 34.18 -16.78
CA SER A 351 13.19 33.75 -16.89
C SER A 351 13.39 32.30 -16.41
N LEU A 352 12.71 31.90 -15.34
CA LEU A 352 12.73 30.50 -14.88
C LEU A 352 12.09 29.55 -15.91
N VAL A 353 10.98 29.94 -16.52
CA VAL A 353 10.33 29.14 -17.58
C VAL A 353 11.22 29.01 -18.80
N ALA A 354 11.91 30.07 -19.21
CA ALA A 354 12.89 30.03 -20.29
C ALA A 354 14.00 29.00 -19.99
N PHE A 355 14.55 29.02 -18.77
CA PHE A 355 15.51 27.99 -18.33
C PHE A 355 14.89 26.58 -18.33
N MET A 356 13.70 26.39 -17.76
CA MET A 356 13.07 25.05 -17.72
C MET A 356 12.87 24.46 -19.11
N ARG A 357 12.56 25.29 -20.12
CA ARG A 357 12.43 24.85 -21.52
C ARG A 357 13.74 24.32 -22.11
N THR A 358 14.91 24.76 -21.64
CA THR A 358 16.21 24.27 -22.14
C THR A 358 16.65 22.95 -21.51
N THR A 359 16.07 22.56 -20.37
CA THR A 359 16.47 21.34 -19.62
C THR A 359 16.15 20.02 -20.33
N GLY A 360 15.23 20.02 -21.30
CA GLY A 360 14.73 18.80 -21.94
C GLY A 360 13.89 17.89 -21.03
N LEU A 361 13.56 18.33 -19.81
CA LEU A 361 12.75 17.57 -18.84
C LEU A 361 11.25 17.59 -19.16
N PHE A 362 10.78 18.66 -19.80
CA PHE A 362 9.37 18.97 -19.92
C PHE A 362 8.92 18.95 -21.37
N GLN A 363 7.73 18.40 -21.61
CA GLN A 363 7.03 18.51 -22.89
C GLN A 363 6.40 19.91 -23.02
N LYS A 364 5.92 20.48 -21.91
CA LYS A 364 5.27 21.79 -21.87
C LYS A 364 5.67 22.53 -20.61
N VAL A 365 6.03 23.80 -20.76
CA VAL A 365 6.20 24.76 -19.67
C VAL A 365 5.66 26.09 -20.18
N ASN A 366 4.55 26.56 -19.64
CA ASN A 366 3.96 27.85 -20.00
C ASN A 366 3.65 28.68 -18.75
N TYR A 367 3.93 29.97 -18.80
CA TYR A 367 3.51 30.91 -17.76
C TYR A 367 2.75 32.05 -18.41
N GLU A 368 1.46 32.15 -18.09
CA GLU A 368 0.57 33.13 -18.72
C GLU A 368 -0.52 33.51 -17.73
N SER A 369 -0.85 34.81 -17.67
CA SER A 369 -1.93 35.33 -16.82
C SER A 369 -1.87 34.85 -15.36
N GLY A 370 -0.65 34.73 -14.82
CA GLY A 370 -0.41 34.28 -13.44
C GLY A 370 -0.60 32.77 -13.20
N LYS A 371 -0.71 31.95 -14.25
CA LYS A 371 -0.80 30.49 -14.20
C LYS A 371 0.44 29.86 -14.84
N LEU A 372 1.11 28.99 -14.09
CA LEU A 372 2.23 28.17 -14.55
C LEU A 372 1.72 26.76 -14.83
N THR A 373 1.81 26.32 -16.08
CA THR A 373 1.37 25.01 -16.54
C THR A 373 2.57 24.21 -17.00
N ILE A 374 2.75 23.01 -16.42
CA ILE A 374 3.92 22.17 -16.64
C ILE A 374 3.47 20.73 -16.92
N LYS A 375 4.04 20.13 -17.97
CA LYS A 375 3.89 18.69 -18.25
C LYS A 375 5.26 18.07 -18.44
N ALA A 376 5.59 17.08 -17.61
CA ALA A 376 6.81 16.31 -17.74
C ALA A 376 6.85 15.56 -19.08
N LYS A 377 8.04 15.45 -19.69
CA LYS A 377 8.22 14.61 -20.88
C LYS A 377 8.02 13.16 -20.47
N ARG A 378 7.31 12.36 -21.27
CA ARG A 378 6.97 10.96 -20.95
C ARG A 378 8.20 10.13 -20.54
N SER A 379 9.32 10.27 -21.25
CA SER A 379 10.58 9.59 -20.94
C SER A 379 11.32 10.09 -19.69
N LYS A 380 10.79 11.12 -19.02
CA LYS A 380 11.37 11.77 -17.83
C LYS A 380 10.44 11.73 -16.61
N ILE A 381 9.24 11.14 -16.73
CA ILE A 381 8.26 11.02 -15.63
C ILE A 381 8.89 10.32 -14.40
N TYR A 382 9.74 9.32 -14.63
CA TYR A 382 10.43 8.58 -13.56
C TYR A 382 11.33 9.45 -12.67
N LEU A 383 11.70 10.66 -13.12
CA LEU A 383 12.51 11.57 -12.31
C LEU A 383 11.72 12.23 -11.17
N PHE A 384 10.39 12.19 -11.28
CA PHE A 384 9.46 12.84 -10.35
C PHE A 384 8.52 11.84 -9.66
N ASN A 385 8.48 10.56 -10.06
CA ASN A 385 7.47 9.61 -9.58
C ASN A 385 8.10 8.24 -9.31
N TYR A 386 7.40 7.42 -8.53
CA TYR A 386 7.82 6.04 -8.20
C TYR A 386 9.10 6.03 -7.38
N SER A 387 8.98 6.52 -6.13
CA SER A 387 10.11 6.57 -5.21
C SER A 387 10.77 5.21 -5.05
N ASN A 388 12.09 5.23 -5.03
CA ASN A 388 12.97 4.07 -4.88
C ASN A 388 14.30 4.57 -4.31
N ASP A 389 15.28 3.68 -4.16
CA ASP A 389 16.57 4.01 -3.53
C ASP A 389 17.38 5.10 -4.27
N TYR A 390 17.00 5.45 -5.50
CA TYR A 390 17.59 6.56 -6.26
C TYR A 390 16.84 7.89 -6.09
N PHE A 391 15.94 7.99 -5.11
CA PHE A 391 15.30 9.25 -4.74
C PHE A 391 16.02 9.90 -3.57
N THR A 392 16.04 11.22 -3.57
CA THR A 392 16.45 12.02 -2.43
C THR A 392 15.29 12.87 -1.95
N HIS A 393 15.28 13.12 -0.65
CA HIS A 393 14.22 13.83 0.03
C HIS A 393 14.82 14.89 0.94
N TRP A 394 14.20 16.06 1.04
CA TRP A 394 14.63 17.10 1.98
C TRP A 394 13.53 18.11 2.26
N ASP A 395 13.68 18.82 3.38
CA ASP A 395 12.79 19.91 3.78
C ASP A 395 13.09 21.20 3.01
N TYR A 396 12.09 21.67 2.27
CA TYR A 396 12.13 22.91 1.52
C TYR A 396 12.39 24.15 2.38
N GLN A 397 12.02 24.14 3.65
CA GLN A 397 12.29 25.27 4.55
C GLN A 397 13.79 25.48 4.75
N ILE A 398 14.55 24.40 4.96
CA ILE A 398 16.02 24.46 5.05
C ILE A 398 16.61 25.03 3.76
N PHE A 399 16.20 24.49 2.61
CA PHE A 399 16.72 24.92 1.31
C PHE A 399 16.56 26.43 1.07
N ARG A 400 15.43 27.01 1.47
CA ARG A 400 15.16 28.45 1.29
C ARG A 400 16.00 29.37 2.19
N GLN A 401 16.55 28.85 3.29
CA GLN A 401 17.42 29.63 4.18
C GLN A 401 18.80 29.86 3.56
N LEU A 402 19.20 29.02 2.60
CA LEU A 402 20.49 29.14 1.91
C LEU A 402 20.48 30.35 0.97
N SER A 403 21.46 31.24 1.12
CA SER A 403 21.53 32.52 0.42
C SER A 403 22.33 32.48 -0.88
N THR A 404 23.12 31.41 -1.11
CA THR A 404 23.96 31.27 -2.32
C THR A 404 23.56 30.05 -3.15
N ASN A 405 23.75 30.15 -4.48
CA ASN A 405 23.52 29.03 -5.40
C ASN A 405 24.48 27.86 -5.13
N THR A 406 25.70 28.17 -4.68
CA THR A 406 26.69 27.15 -4.30
C THR A 406 26.21 26.36 -3.08
N ALA A 407 25.73 27.02 -2.03
CA ALA A 407 25.16 26.34 -0.87
C ALA A 407 23.97 25.45 -1.25
N LYS A 408 23.08 25.93 -2.10
CA LYS A 408 21.91 25.16 -2.58
C LYS A 408 22.29 23.92 -3.38
N THR A 409 23.34 24.02 -4.20
CA THR A 409 23.80 22.89 -5.02
C THR A 409 24.51 21.85 -4.15
N LEU A 410 25.36 22.30 -3.23
CA LEU A 410 26.02 21.42 -2.27
C LEU A 410 25.03 20.79 -1.29
N PHE A 411 24.02 21.51 -0.81
CA PHE A 411 22.94 20.96 0.03
C PHE A 411 22.31 19.72 -0.61
N ARG A 412 21.81 19.84 -1.84
CA ARG A 412 21.17 18.73 -2.55
C ARG A 412 22.11 17.56 -2.78
N THR A 413 23.38 17.87 -3.07
CA THR A 413 24.42 16.86 -3.27
C THR A 413 24.67 16.12 -1.96
N PHE A 414 24.89 16.82 -0.85
CA PHE A 414 25.15 16.19 0.44
C PHE A 414 23.93 15.41 0.96
N THR A 415 22.71 15.89 0.73
CA THR A 415 21.50 15.11 1.05
C THR A 415 21.43 13.80 0.28
N GLN A 416 21.82 13.79 -1.01
CA GLN A 416 21.91 12.56 -1.79
C GLN A 416 22.94 11.57 -1.22
N TYR A 417 24.03 12.05 -0.64
CA TYR A 417 25.07 11.22 -0.03
C TYR A 417 24.98 11.17 1.50
N SER A 418 23.78 11.43 2.05
CA SER A 418 23.57 11.58 3.48
C SER A 418 23.89 10.33 4.29
N ASP A 419 23.63 9.13 3.72
CA ASP A 419 23.98 7.85 4.35
C ASP A 419 25.47 7.53 4.27
N ALA A 420 26.14 7.93 3.18
CA ALA A 420 27.57 7.68 2.98
C ALA A 420 28.47 8.61 3.82
N GLY A 421 27.97 9.81 4.18
CA GLY A 421 28.75 10.80 4.94
C GLY A 421 29.90 11.44 4.15
N SER A 422 29.98 11.21 2.84
CA SER A 422 31.06 11.74 2.01
C SER A 422 30.66 11.91 0.55
N TYR A 423 31.30 12.85 -0.14
CA TYR A 423 31.14 13.07 -1.58
C TYR A 423 32.47 13.48 -2.20
N GLN A 424 32.93 12.73 -3.20
CA GLN A 424 34.15 12.98 -3.95
C GLN A 424 33.84 13.23 -5.42
N THR A 425 34.50 14.21 -6.04
CA THR A 425 34.38 14.50 -7.47
C THR A 425 35.63 15.22 -7.99
N SER A 426 35.81 15.26 -9.31
CA SER A 426 36.81 16.14 -9.90
C SER A 426 36.45 17.60 -9.65
N PHE A 427 37.46 18.45 -9.50
CA PHE A 427 37.21 19.88 -9.28
C PHE A 427 36.55 20.53 -10.50
N GLN A 428 36.79 19.99 -11.70
CA GLN A 428 36.18 20.46 -12.94
C GLN A 428 34.67 20.15 -13.00
N GLU A 429 34.27 18.93 -12.66
CA GLU A 429 32.85 18.54 -12.58
C GLU A 429 32.12 19.36 -11.53
N LEU A 430 32.72 19.55 -10.35
CA LEU A 430 32.13 20.42 -9.33
C LEU A 430 31.91 21.84 -9.86
N ARG A 431 32.89 22.43 -10.55
CA ARG A 431 32.76 23.77 -11.13
C ARG A 431 31.63 23.84 -12.15
N TYR A 432 31.51 22.85 -13.02
CA TYR A 432 30.42 22.75 -13.98
C TYR A 432 29.07 22.73 -13.27
N LEU A 433 28.91 21.84 -12.29
CA LEU A 433 27.67 21.68 -11.53
C LEU A 433 27.29 22.95 -10.76
N LEU A 434 28.28 23.65 -10.19
CA LEU A 434 28.10 24.93 -9.50
C LEU A 434 27.84 26.12 -10.44
N GLY A 435 27.90 25.93 -11.76
CA GLY A 435 27.75 27.00 -12.75
C GLY A 435 28.84 28.06 -12.66
N ILE A 436 30.07 27.64 -12.32
CA ILE A 436 31.22 28.53 -12.14
C ILE A 436 31.85 28.84 -13.49
N SER A 437 32.10 30.12 -13.76
CA SER A 437 32.77 30.57 -14.99
C SER A 437 34.17 29.93 -15.12
N PRO A 438 34.59 29.47 -16.31
CA PRO A 438 35.96 28.99 -16.53
C PRO A 438 37.04 30.00 -16.16
N LEU A 439 36.72 31.31 -16.18
CA LEU A 439 37.64 32.39 -15.85
C LEU A 439 37.93 32.53 -14.34
N ASP A 440 37.07 31.98 -13.47
CA ASP A 440 37.27 32.09 -12.02
C ASP A 440 38.48 31.27 -11.56
N ARG A 441 39.42 31.87 -10.82
CA ARG A 441 40.59 31.15 -10.28
C ARG A 441 40.17 30.09 -9.26
N ASN A 442 40.78 28.91 -9.32
CA ASN A 442 40.46 27.79 -8.41
C ASN A 442 40.58 28.17 -6.92
N SER A 443 41.58 28.95 -6.55
CA SER A 443 41.76 29.44 -5.17
C SER A 443 40.59 30.31 -4.71
N ASP A 444 40.08 31.16 -5.59
CA ASP A 444 38.97 32.08 -5.29
C ASP A 444 37.66 31.31 -5.20
N VAL A 445 37.47 30.30 -6.05
CA VAL A 445 36.32 29.38 -5.97
C VAL A 445 36.27 28.68 -4.61
N VAL A 446 37.39 28.11 -4.17
CA VAL A 446 37.45 27.42 -2.86
C VAL A 446 37.13 28.41 -1.73
N LYS A 447 37.89 29.50 -1.62
CA LYS A 447 37.77 30.44 -0.50
C LYS A 447 36.45 31.20 -0.46
N ARG A 448 35.96 31.67 -1.61
CA ARG A 448 34.81 32.59 -1.66
C ARG A 448 33.49 31.89 -1.91
N LYS A 449 33.48 30.77 -2.64
CA LYS A 449 32.24 30.05 -2.99
C LYS A 449 32.05 28.83 -2.10
N ILE A 450 33.04 27.93 -2.05
CA ILE A 450 32.92 26.66 -1.31
C ILE A 450 32.89 26.90 0.19
N GLU A 451 33.88 27.56 0.78
CA GLU A 451 33.91 27.81 2.24
C GLU A 451 32.73 28.68 2.72
N SER A 452 32.28 29.63 1.89
CA SER A 452 31.07 30.40 2.16
C SER A 452 29.82 29.53 2.20
N ALA A 453 29.70 28.57 1.28
CA ALA A 453 28.60 27.61 1.26
C ALA A 453 28.66 26.64 2.45
N LEU A 454 29.84 26.10 2.78
CA LEU A 454 30.01 25.18 3.91
C LEU A 454 29.61 25.84 5.25
N ARG A 455 29.93 27.13 5.45
CA ARG A 455 29.45 27.88 6.62
C ARG A 455 27.93 27.88 6.74
N GLN A 456 27.20 28.05 5.63
CA GLN A 456 25.73 27.98 5.63
C GLN A 456 25.18 26.57 5.86
N LEU A 457 25.95 25.55 5.49
CA LEU A 457 25.53 24.14 5.56
C LEU A 457 25.88 23.48 6.89
N SER A 458 26.88 23.99 7.62
CA SER A 458 27.32 23.46 8.91
C SER A 458 26.22 23.28 9.97
N PRO A 459 25.14 24.09 10.05
CA PRO A 459 24.04 23.83 10.98
C PRO A 459 23.21 22.59 10.64
N PHE A 460 23.28 22.12 9.40
CA PHE A 460 22.49 20.99 8.90
C PHE A 460 23.33 19.72 8.77
N PHE A 461 24.63 19.84 8.49
CA PHE A 461 25.55 18.71 8.34
C PHE A 461 26.63 18.76 9.43
N SER A 462 26.60 17.81 10.34
CA SER A 462 27.58 17.69 11.43
C SER A 462 28.96 17.31 10.88
N ASP A 463 30.02 17.76 11.54
CA ASP A 463 31.43 17.52 11.18
C ASP A 463 31.78 17.88 9.72
N LEU A 464 31.05 18.82 9.11
CA LEU A 464 31.22 19.19 7.71
C LEU A 464 32.60 19.79 7.44
N ARG A 465 33.39 19.10 6.62
CA ARG A 465 34.75 19.48 6.22
C ARG A 465 35.05 19.08 4.78
N TYR A 466 36.14 19.58 4.23
CA TYR A 466 36.57 19.23 2.88
C TYR A 466 38.09 19.04 2.80
N LYS A 467 38.52 18.27 1.80
CA LYS A 467 39.92 18.06 1.43
C LYS A 467 40.06 18.28 -0.08
N VAL A 468 41.14 18.95 -0.48
CA VAL A 468 41.50 19.11 -1.89
C VAL A 468 42.76 18.32 -2.21
N THR A 469 42.75 17.61 -3.34
CA THR A 469 43.93 16.94 -3.88
C THR A 469 44.49 17.80 -5.00
N LYS A 470 45.81 18.01 -4.98
CA LYS A 470 46.54 18.77 -5.99
C LYS A 470 47.45 17.83 -6.78
N LYS A 471 47.54 18.01 -8.10
CA LYS A 471 48.39 17.19 -8.99
C LYS A 471 49.27 18.09 -9.88
N GLY A 472 50.43 17.56 -10.26
CA GLY A 472 51.38 18.19 -11.20
C GLY A 472 52.26 19.30 -10.61
N LYS A 473 53.25 19.77 -11.40
CA LYS A 473 54.22 20.80 -11.00
C LYS A 473 53.57 22.16 -10.69
N SER A 474 52.39 22.43 -11.23
CA SER A 474 51.62 23.66 -11.00
C SER A 474 50.71 23.61 -9.76
N ASN A 475 50.70 22.51 -9.00
CA ASN A 475 49.84 22.33 -7.82
C ASN A 475 48.35 22.60 -8.11
N GLN A 476 47.88 22.23 -9.30
CA GLN A 476 46.50 22.44 -9.72
C GLN A 476 45.58 21.52 -8.91
N ILE A 477 44.47 22.07 -8.40
CA ILE A 477 43.44 21.30 -7.71
C ILE A 477 42.78 20.37 -8.73
N SER A 478 42.94 19.06 -8.54
CA SER A 478 42.39 18.04 -9.42
C SER A 478 41.07 17.49 -8.90
N GLU A 479 40.98 17.26 -7.59
CA GLU A 479 39.85 16.61 -6.93
C GLU A 479 39.52 17.33 -5.63
N ILE A 480 38.27 17.18 -5.21
CA ILE A 480 37.77 17.65 -3.94
C ILE A 480 36.87 16.59 -3.33
N GLU A 481 37.00 16.43 -2.02
CA GLU A 481 36.25 15.47 -1.23
C GLU A 481 35.65 16.20 -0.03
N PHE A 482 34.37 15.99 0.19
CA PHE A 482 33.62 16.51 1.33
C PHE A 482 33.31 15.37 2.30
N TYR A 483 33.37 15.66 3.59
CA TYR A 483 33.03 14.74 4.66
C TYR A 483 32.05 15.40 5.61
N PHE A 484 31.11 14.63 6.13
CA PHE A 484 30.16 15.01 7.15
C PHE A 484 29.71 13.74 7.89
N SER A 485 29.24 13.87 9.12
CA SER A 485 28.65 12.73 9.82
C SER A 485 27.44 12.26 9.00
N PRO A 486 27.31 10.94 8.71
CA PRO A 486 26.11 10.44 8.07
C PRO A 486 24.88 10.95 8.79
N MET A 487 23.90 11.47 8.05
CA MET A 487 22.63 11.84 8.66
C MET A 487 21.93 10.53 9.02
N ARG A 488 22.23 10.01 10.19
CA ARG A 488 21.40 9.00 10.83
C ARG A 488 20.15 9.71 11.25
N PHE A 489 19.21 9.74 10.31
CA PHE A 489 17.85 10.10 10.62
C PHE A 489 17.31 8.93 11.46
N ASN A 490 17.58 8.92 12.77
CA ASN A 490 16.92 8.00 13.70
C ASN A 490 15.45 8.42 13.83
#